data_AF-A0A5Z2Z093-F1
#
_entry.id   AF-A0A5Z2Z093-F1
#
_cell.length_a   1.000
_cell.length_b   1.000
_cell.length_c   1.000
_cell.angle_alpha   90.00
_cell.angle_beta   90.00
_cell.angle_gamma   90.00
#
_symmetry.space_group_name_H-M   'P 1'
#
loop_
_entity.id
_entity.type
_entity.pdbx_description
1 polymer ?
#
loop_
_entity_poly.entity_id
_entity_poly.type
_entity_poly.pdbx_seq_one_letter_code
_entity_poly.pdbx_strand_id
1 'polypeptide(L)'
;LDFSVKSSSVDTMPELPLKVMMNVGNPDRAFDFACLPNEGVGLARLEFIINRMIGVHPRALLEFDDQDAALQNDIREMMKGFDSPREFYVGRLTEGIATLGAAFYPKRVIVRLSDFKSNEYANLVGGERYEPHEENPMLGFRGAGRYVAESFRDCFALECEAVKRVRNDMGLTNVEIMIPFVRTVDQAKAVIEELARQGLKRGENGLKIIM
;
A
#
# COMPACT_ATOMS: atom_id res chain seq x y z
N LEU A 1 33.03 16.59 33.63
CA LEU A 1 31.88 15.68 33.43
C LEU A 1 32.45 14.41 32.85
N ASP A 2 32.39 13.31 33.60
CA ASP A 2 32.77 12.00 33.07
C ASP A 2 31.67 11.52 32.13
N PHE A 3 32.04 11.26 30.88
CA PHE A 3 31.14 10.68 29.90
C PHE A 3 31.79 9.46 29.25
N SER A 4 30.94 8.54 28.82
CA SER A 4 31.30 7.31 28.14
C SER A 4 30.70 7.34 26.75
N VAL A 5 31.54 7.28 25.72
CA VAL A 5 31.09 7.13 24.33
C VAL A 5 31.16 5.65 23.96
N LYS A 6 30.02 5.07 23.61
CA LYS A 6 29.95 3.74 22.97
C LYS A 6 29.71 3.95 21.48
N SER A 7 30.68 3.56 20.66
CA SER A 7 30.54 3.49 19.20
C SER A 7 30.39 2.04 18.76
N SER A 8 29.44 1.76 17.88
CA SER A 8 29.31 0.47 17.20
C SER A 8 29.63 0.66 15.73
N SER A 9 30.63 -0.04 15.21
CA SER A 9 30.94 -0.09 13.78
C SER A 9 30.05 -1.12 13.11
N VAL A 10 29.61 -0.78 11.90
CA VAL A 10 28.74 -1.63 11.07
C VAL A 10 29.57 -2.43 10.05
N ASP A 11 30.89 -2.21 10.04
CA ASP A 11 31.82 -2.71 9.03
C ASP A 11 32.18 -4.19 9.27
N THR A 12 31.90 -4.69 10.48
CA THR A 12 32.20 -6.06 10.93
C THR A 12 30.94 -6.90 11.15
N MET A 13 29.96 -6.80 10.24
CA MET A 13 28.80 -7.68 10.25
C MET A 13 29.16 -9.05 9.63
N PRO A 14 28.87 -10.17 10.29
CA PRO A 14 29.14 -11.49 9.72
C PRO A 14 28.23 -11.76 8.52
N GLU A 15 28.70 -12.57 7.57
CA GLU A 15 27.81 -13.12 6.55
C GLU A 15 26.76 -14.03 7.22
N LEU A 16 25.50 -13.81 6.85
CA LEU A 16 24.39 -14.59 7.38
C LEU A 16 23.89 -15.58 6.33
N PRO A 17 23.45 -16.79 6.72
CA PRO A 17 22.86 -17.77 5.80
C PRO A 17 21.46 -17.35 5.32
N LEU A 18 20.97 -16.17 5.73
CA LEU A 18 19.63 -15.67 5.46
C LEU A 18 19.65 -14.16 5.26
N LYS A 19 18.58 -13.64 4.65
CA LYS A 19 18.39 -12.21 4.43
C LYS A 19 17.58 -11.59 5.55
N VAL A 20 18.17 -10.62 6.25
CA VAL A 20 17.46 -9.81 7.25
C VAL A 20 16.80 -8.62 6.54
N MET A 21 15.48 -8.63 6.45
CA MET A 21 14.69 -7.60 5.77
C MET A 21 13.83 -6.82 6.77
N MET A 22 13.45 -5.60 6.38
CA MET A 22 12.68 -4.69 7.23
C MET A 22 11.16 -4.88 7.07
N ASN A 23 10.41 -4.63 8.14
CA ASN A 23 8.96 -4.39 8.10
C ASN A 23 8.72 -2.90 8.33
N VAL A 24 8.26 -2.20 7.30
CA VAL A 24 8.13 -0.75 7.29
C VAL A 24 6.68 -0.38 6.96
N GLY A 25 6.07 0.48 7.77
CA GLY A 25 4.74 1.01 7.50
C GLY A 25 4.73 2.49 7.18
N ASN A 26 5.55 3.29 7.89
CA ASN A 26 5.58 4.74 7.74
C ASN A 26 6.63 5.17 6.70
N PRO A 27 6.24 5.77 5.56
CA PRO A 27 7.17 6.29 4.56
C PRO A 27 8.08 7.42 5.09
N ASP A 28 7.63 8.23 6.05
CA ASP A 28 8.38 9.38 6.58
C ASP A 28 9.70 8.97 7.24
N ARG A 29 9.77 7.73 7.72
CA ARG A 29 10.95 7.16 8.39
C ARG A 29 11.75 6.21 7.48
N ALA A 30 11.36 6.06 6.21
CA ALA A 30 11.96 5.10 5.29
C ALA A 30 13.47 5.35 5.11
N PHE A 31 13.87 6.61 4.95
CA PHE A 31 15.29 6.98 4.79
C PHE A 31 16.12 6.75 6.06
N ASP A 32 15.55 6.97 7.25
CA ASP A 32 16.22 6.64 8.52
C ASP A 32 16.49 5.13 8.63
N PHE A 33 15.50 4.32 8.25
CA PHE A 33 15.62 2.86 8.30
C PHE A 33 16.56 2.30 7.25
N ALA A 34 16.67 2.97 6.10
CA ALA A 34 17.59 2.57 5.03
C ALA A 34 19.06 2.62 5.48
N CYS A 35 19.40 3.47 6.46
CA CYS A 35 20.74 3.57 7.04
C CYS A 35 21.16 2.33 7.85
N LEU A 36 20.21 1.49 8.29
CA LEU A 36 20.52 0.24 9.00
C LEU A 36 20.90 -0.87 8.01
N PRO A 37 21.83 -1.78 8.35
CA PRO A 37 22.09 -2.97 7.53
C PRO A 37 20.83 -3.80 7.34
N ASN A 38 20.44 -3.97 6.09
CA ASN A 38 19.26 -4.72 5.70
C ASN A 38 19.38 -5.24 4.26
N GLU A 39 18.56 -6.22 3.91
CA GLU A 39 18.43 -6.79 2.57
C GLU A 39 17.18 -6.27 1.83
N GLY A 40 16.72 -5.08 2.19
CA GLY A 40 15.51 -4.43 1.67
C GLY A 40 14.33 -4.51 2.64
N VAL A 41 13.14 -4.34 2.09
CA VAL A 41 11.87 -4.38 2.84
C VAL A 41 11.11 -5.64 2.46
N GLY A 42 10.92 -6.52 3.44
CA GLY A 42 10.17 -7.77 3.28
C GLY A 42 8.66 -7.56 3.43
N LEU A 43 8.25 -6.46 4.05
CA LEU A 43 6.85 -6.08 4.19
C LEU A 43 6.72 -4.56 4.31
N ALA A 44 6.29 -3.91 3.22
CA ALA A 44 5.82 -2.54 3.19
C ALA A 44 4.30 -2.51 3.31
N ARG A 45 3.77 -1.84 4.35
CA ARG A 45 2.34 -1.81 4.68
C ARG A 45 1.69 -0.53 4.16
N LEU A 46 0.70 -0.65 3.26
CA LEU A 46 -0.03 0.51 2.71
C LEU A 46 -0.99 1.17 3.69
N GLU A 47 -1.37 0.48 4.77
CA GLU A 47 -2.41 0.96 5.69
C GLU A 47 -2.05 2.31 6.33
N PHE A 48 -0.76 2.59 6.56
CA PHE A 48 -0.34 3.88 7.09
C PHE A 48 -0.59 5.02 6.09
N ILE A 49 -0.30 4.80 4.81
CA ILE A 49 -0.53 5.78 3.74
C ILE A 49 -2.03 6.06 3.64
N ILE A 50 -2.85 5.02 3.60
CA ILE A 50 -4.30 5.18 3.48
C ILE A 50 -4.88 5.86 4.72
N ASN A 51 -4.52 5.46 5.94
CA ASN A 51 -5.08 6.07 7.16
C ASN A 51 -4.60 7.50 7.44
N ARG A 52 -3.32 7.79 7.19
CA ARG A 52 -2.70 9.06 7.62
C ARG A 52 -2.55 10.08 6.51
N MET A 53 -2.26 9.65 5.28
CA MET A 53 -2.01 10.54 4.16
C MET A 53 -3.25 10.78 3.31
N ILE A 54 -4.16 9.80 3.27
CA ILE A 54 -5.41 9.89 2.48
C ILE A 54 -6.61 10.15 3.38
N GLY A 55 -6.87 9.29 4.37
CA GLY A 55 -7.92 9.45 5.38
C GLY A 55 -9.38 9.34 4.88
N VAL A 56 -9.60 9.11 3.59
CA VAL A 56 -10.92 9.01 2.96
C VAL A 56 -11.12 7.63 2.34
N HIS A 57 -12.34 7.10 2.44
CA HIS A 57 -12.68 5.84 1.81
C HIS A 57 -12.60 5.96 0.27
N PRO A 58 -11.91 5.03 -0.45
CA PRO A 58 -11.68 5.18 -1.90
C PRO A 58 -12.99 5.25 -2.70
N ARG A 59 -14.03 4.56 -2.25
CA ARG A 59 -15.34 4.60 -2.91
C ARG A 59 -16.06 5.95 -2.76
N ALA A 60 -15.87 6.64 -1.63
CA ALA A 60 -16.39 8.00 -1.45
C ALA A 60 -15.73 8.99 -2.42
N LEU A 61 -14.45 8.77 -2.75
CA LEU A 61 -13.73 9.56 -3.76
C LEU A 61 -14.19 9.24 -5.18
N LEU A 62 -14.48 7.97 -5.49
CA LEU A 62 -14.99 7.56 -6.80
C LEU A 62 -16.42 8.07 -7.04
N GLU A 63 -17.25 8.03 -6.01
CA GLU A 63 -18.65 8.48 -6.04
C GLU A 63 -18.77 9.93 -5.50
N PHE A 64 -17.75 10.78 -5.70
CA PHE A 64 -17.66 12.10 -5.09
C PHE A 64 -18.89 12.99 -5.37
N ASP A 65 -19.38 12.99 -6.60
CA ASP A 65 -20.53 13.80 -7.02
C ASP A 65 -21.85 13.32 -6.37
N ASP A 66 -21.91 12.08 -5.91
CA ASP A 66 -23.06 11.46 -5.23
C ASP A 66 -22.99 11.59 -3.68
N GLN A 67 -21.94 12.21 -3.15
CA GLN A 67 -21.82 12.47 -1.71
C GLN A 67 -22.65 13.70 -1.29
N ASP A 68 -23.02 13.76 -0.03
CA ASP A 68 -23.67 14.95 0.52
C ASP A 68 -22.72 16.16 0.53
N ALA A 69 -23.28 17.35 0.64
CA ALA A 69 -22.52 18.60 0.57
C ALA A 69 -21.48 18.73 1.69
N ALA A 70 -21.71 18.14 2.87
CA ALA A 70 -20.76 18.20 3.98
C ALA A 70 -19.54 17.32 3.67
N LEU A 71 -19.77 16.08 3.26
CA LEU A 71 -18.70 15.14 2.89
C LEU A 71 -17.93 15.61 1.66
N GLN A 72 -18.60 16.21 0.66
CA GLN A 72 -17.90 16.83 -0.47
C GLN A 72 -16.95 17.94 -0.02
N ASN A 73 -17.34 18.76 0.96
CA ASN A 73 -16.48 19.83 1.48
C ASN A 73 -15.29 19.26 2.25
N ASP A 74 -15.50 18.24 3.10
CA ASP A 74 -14.41 17.55 3.81
C ASP A 74 -13.40 16.96 2.82
N ILE A 75 -13.88 16.26 1.79
CA ILE A 75 -13.02 15.68 0.75
C ILE A 75 -12.26 16.79 0.01
N ARG A 76 -12.91 17.88 -0.41
CA ARG A 76 -12.27 19.03 -1.08
C ARG A 76 -11.14 19.64 -0.25
N GLU A 77 -11.34 19.74 1.06
CA GLU A 77 -10.31 20.22 1.99
C GLU A 77 -9.11 19.26 2.07
N MET A 78 -9.37 17.95 2.14
CA MET A 78 -8.33 16.92 2.24
C MET A 78 -7.54 16.74 0.93
N MET A 79 -8.18 16.89 -0.23
CA MET A 79 -7.57 16.69 -1.54
C MET A 79 -6.85 17.93 -2.11
N LYS A 80 -6.71 19.01 -1.33
CA LYS A 80 -6.04 20.24 -1.78
C LYS A 80 -4.67 19.94 -2.39
N GLY A 81 -4.43 20.51 -3.58
CA GLY A 81 -3.22 20.28 -4.36
C GLY A 81 -3.31 19.14 -5.38
N PHE A 82 -4.46 18.45 -5.47
CA PHE A 82 -4.74 17.43 -6.48
C PHE A 82 -5.91 17.83 -7.37
N ASP A 83 -5.87 17.43 -8.63
CA ASP A 83 -6.85 17.84 -9.65
C ASP A 83 -8.22 17.17 -9.51
N SER A 84 -8.27 15.99 -8.90
CA SER A 84 -9.51 15.23 -8.71
C SER A 84 -9.44 14.32 -7.48
N PRO A 85 -10.59 13.91 -6.90
CA PRO A 85 -10.63 12.96 -5.77
C PRO A 85 -9.89 11.65 -6.07
N ARG A 86 -10.01 11.18 -7.33
CA ARG A 86 -9.30 10.01 -7.84
C ARG A 86 -7.78 10.22 -7.84
N GLU A 87 -7.33 11.35 -8.38
CA GLU A 87 -5.90 11.68 -8.46
C GLU A 87 -5.30 11.89 -7.07
N PHE A 88 -6.08 12.42 -6.12
CA PHE A 88 -5.66 12.48 -4.72
C PHE A 88 -5.32 11.10 -4.15
N TYR A 89 -6.18 10.10 -4.35
CA TYR A 89 -5.94 8.75 -3.86
C TYR A 89 -4.72 8.10 -4.53
N VAL A 90 -4.68 8.12 -5.87
CA VAL A 90 -3.61 7.50 -6.65
C VAL A 90 -2.28 8.21 -6.41
N GLY A 91 -2.28 9.55 -6.40
CA GLY A 91 -1.10 10.38 -6.18
C GLY A 91 -0.47 10.13 -4.81
N ARG A 92 -1.27 10.16 -3.73
CA ARG A 92 -0.77 9.88 -2.37
C ARG A 92 -0.23 8.46 -2.22
N LEU A 93 -0.90 7.46 -2.79
CA LEU A 93 -0.36 6.09 -2.82
C LEU A 93 0.96 6.02 -3.60
N THR A 94 1.03 6.69 -4.75
CA THR A 94 2.23 6.74 -5.57
C THR A 94 3.39 7.36 -4.79
N GLU A 95 3.18 8.50 -4.13
CA GLU A 95 4.17 9.18 -3.28
C GLU A 95 4.68 8.26 -2.17
N GLY A 96 3.77 7.64 -1.41
CA GLY A 96 4.13 6.77 -0.29
C GLY A 96 4.88 5.51 -0.73
N ILE A 97 4.43 4.85 -1.80
CA ILE A 97 5.07 3.66 -2.35
C ILE A 97 6.42 4.02 -2.98
N ALA A 98 6.51 5.12 -3.74
CA ALA A 98 7.75 5.58 -4.35
C ALA A 98 8.80 5.93 -3.29
N THR A 99 8.39 6.58 -2.20
CA THR A 99 9.28 6.91 -1.08
C THR A 99 9.90 5.64 -0.48
N LEU A 100 9.08 4.61 -0.23
CA LEU A 100 9.57 3.32 0.26
C LEU A 100 10.46 2.62 -0.77
N GLY A 101 10.08 2.62 -2.05
CA GLY A 101 10.86 2.04 -3.14
C GLY A 101 12.23 2.69 -3.31
N ALA A 102 12.27 4.03 -3.27
CA ALA A 102 13.48 4.83 -3.44
C ALA A 102 14.43 4.71 -2.25
N ALA A 103 13.92 4.75 -1.02
CA ALA A 103 14.74 4.69 0.19
C ALA A 103 15.61 3.41 0.27
N PHE A 104 15.12 2.30 -0.28
CA PHE A 104 15.82 1.01 -0.26
C PHE A 104 16.40 0.62 -1.62
N TYR A 105 16.33 1.47 -2.65
CA TYR A 105 16.82 1.14 -3.98
C TYR A 105 18.35 0.85 -3.96
N PRO A 106 18.85 -0.18 -4.67
CA PRO A 106 18.15 -1.14 -5.54
C PRO A 106 17.66 -2.41 -4.83
N LYS A 107 17.69 -2.47 -3.49
CA LYS A 107 17.21 -3.62 -2.72
C LYS A 107 15.70 -3.78 -2.88
N ARG A 108 15.24 -5.03 -2.78
CA ARG A 108 13.82 -5.38 -2.97
C ARG A 108 12.94 -4.69 -1.93
N VAL A 109 11.75 -4.26 -2.36
CA VAL A 109 10.72 -3.70 -1.49
C VAL A 109 9.41 -4.41 -1.81
N ILE A 110 8.93 -5.25 -0.90
CA ILE A 110 7.69 -6.00 -1.09
C ILE A 110 6.53 -5.19 -0.50
N VAL A 111 5.72 -4.57 -1.36
CA VAL A 111 4.56 -3.78 -0.96
C VAL A 111 3.34 -4.68 -0.86
N ARG A 112 2.80 -4.80 0.33
CA ARG A 112 1.54 -5.50 0.56
C ARG A 112 0.39 -4.54 0.27
N LEU A 113 -0.46 -4.92 -0.68
CA LEU A 113 -1.67 -4.16 -1.01
C LEU A 113 -2.61 -4.10 0.21
N SER A 114 -3.61 -3.21 0.17
CA SER A 114 -4.42 -2.88 1.34
C SER A 114 -5.05 -4.12 2.01
N ASP A 115 -4.71 -4.38 3.27
CA ASP A 115 -5.25 -5.50 4.05
C ASP A 115 -6.21 -5.02 5.14
N PHE A 116 -6.87 -3.88 4.92
CA PHE A 116 -7.85 -3.37 5.87
C PHE A 116 -9.05 -4.31 6.00
N LYS A 117 -9.52 -4.41 7.24
CA LYS A 117 -10.81 -4.97 7.58
C LYS A 117 -11.91 -3.94 7.28
N SER A 118 -13.14 -4.41 7.13
CA SER A 118 -14.34 -3.58 6.97
C SER A 118 -14.44 -2.47 8.02
N ASN A 119 -14.24 -2.80 9.29
CA ASN A 119 -14.28 -1.83 10.39
C ASN A 119 -13.16 -0.77 10.34
N GLU A 120 -12.02 -1.07 9.73
CA GLU A 120 -10.95 -0.10 9.52
C GLU A 120 -11.29 0.85 8.37
N TYR A 121 -11.86 0.32 7.29
CA TYR A 121 -12.39 1.14 6.19
C TYR A 121 -13.57 2.01 6.63
N ALA A 122 -14.45 1.52 7.51
CA ALA A 122 -15.59 2.25 8.04
C ALA A 122 -15.17 3.52 8.80
N ASN A 123 -14.01 3.49 9.45
CA ASN A 123 -13.46 4.61 10.21
C ASN A 123 -12.84 5.71 9.33
N LEU A 124 -12.69 5.48 8.02
CA LEU A 124 -12.27 6.53 7.09
C LEU A 124 -13.43 7.49 6.83
N VAL A 125 -13.10 8.73 6.44
CA VAL A 125 -14.11 9.71 6.04
C VAL A 125 -14.94 9.15 4.89
N GLY A 126 -16.26 9.12 5.06
CA GLY A 126 -17.23 8.54 4.12
C GLY A 126 -17.29 6.99 4.11
N GLY A 127 -16.64 6.30 5.05
CA GLY A 127 -16.51 4.84 5.06
C GLY A 127 -17.77 4.08 5.50
N GLU A 128 -18.51 4.57 6.49
CA GLU A 128 -19.66 3.87 7.11
C GLU A 128 -20.73 3.43 6.10
N ARG A 129 -20.96 4.23 5.05
CA ARG A 129 -21.92 3.92 3.98
C ARG A 129 -21.58 2.65 3.20
N TYR A 130 -20.29 2.32 3.09
CA TYR A 130 -19.77 1.25 2.23
C TYR A 130 -19.41 -0.02 2.99
N GLU A 131 -19.29 0.07 4.31
CA GLU A 131 -18.72 -0.98 5.15
C GLU A 131 -19.73 -1.45 6.21
N PRO A 132 -20.56 -2.45 5.88
CA PRO A 132 -21.52 -2.98 6.82
C PRO A 132 -20.83 -3.60 8.04
N HIS A 133 -21.52 -3.56 9.19
CA HIS A 133 -21.00 -4.17 10.42
C HIS A 133 -20.82 -5.68 10.25
N GLU A 134 -19.64 -6.17 10.62
CA GLU A 134 -19.34 -7.60 10.69
C GLU A 134 -19.04 -7.98 12.15
N GLU A 135 -19.69 -9.04 12.64
CA GLU A 135 -19.43 -9.58 13.98
C GLU A 135 -17.95 -9.99 14.17
N ASN A 136 -17.31 -10.47 13.09
CA ASN A 136 -15.93 -10.97 13.12
C ASN A 136 -15.08 -10.38 11.97
N PRO A 137 -14.63 -9.12 12.06
CA PRO A 137 -13.90 -8.44 10.98
C PRO A 137 -12.58 -9.12 10.59
N MET A 138 -11.99 -9.92 11.49
CA MET A 138 -10.79 -10.69 11.18
C MET A 138 -11.00 -11.77 10.11
N LEU A 139 -12.21 -12.30 9.99
CA LEU A 139 -12.60 -13.35 9.04
C LEU A 139 -13.48 -12.82 7.90
N GLY A 140 -13.85 -11.54 7.97
CA GLY A 140 -14.80 -10.87 7.11
C GLY A 140 -14.22 -10.39 5.77
N PHE A 141 -14.80 -9.34 5.21
CA PHE A 141 -14.55 -8.88 3.84
C PHE A 141 -13.22 -8.10 3.69
N ARG A 142 -12.12 -8.83 3.40
CA ARG A 142 -10.76 -8.28 3.25
C ARG A 142 -9.84 -9.06 2.30
N GLY A 143 -8.72 -8.44 1.92
CA GLY A 143 -7.66 -9.00 1.08
C GLY A 143 -8.14 -9.49 -0.29
N ALA A 144 -7.62 -10.61 -0.76
CA ALA A 144 -7.88 -11.14 -2.10
C ALA A 144 -9.37 -11.20 -2.50
N GLY A 145 -10.24 -11.63 -1.58
CA GLY A 145 -11.68 -11.70 -1.84
C GLY A 145 -12.34 -10.33 -2.05
N ARG A 146 -11.80 -9.28 -1.40
CA ARG A 146 -12.26 -7.89 -1.58
C ARG A 146 -11.81 -7.33 -2.93
N TYR A 147 -10.57 -7.59 -3.36
CA TYR A 147 -10.02 -7.04 -4.60
C TYR A 147 -10.80 -7.43 -5.86
N VAL A 148 -11.37 -8.64 -5.87
CA VAL A 148 -12.10 -9.19 -7.02
C VAL A 148 -13.61 -9.00 -6.92
N ALA A 149 -14.11 -8.48 -5.80
CA ALA A 149 -15.53 -8.22 -5.62
C ALA A 149 -15.97 -7.05 -6.50
N GLU A 150 -17.10 -7.19 -7.19
CA GLU A 150 -17.66 -6.15 -8.06
C GLU A 150 -17.84 -4.82 -7.31
N SER A 151 -18.21 -4.89 -6.04
CA SER A 151 -18.38 -3.72 -5.18
C SER A 151 -17.08 -2.96 -4.86
N PHE A 152 -15.89 -3.54 -5.04
CA PHE A 152 -14.64 -2.91 -4.63
C PHE A 152 -13.56 -2.90 -5.73
N ARG A 153 -13.81 -3.57 -6.85
CA ARG A 153 -12.86 -3.70 -7.96
C ARG A 153 -12.32 -2.37 -8.47
N ASP A 154 -13.17 -1.34 -8.56
CA ASP A 154 -12.73 -0.01 -9.00
C ASP A 154 -11.82 0.68 -7.97
N CYS A 155 -12.02 0.42 -6.67
CA CYS A 155 -11.12 0.90 -5.63
C CYS A 155 -9.76 0.20 -5.73
N PHE A 156 -9.74 -1.11 -6.00
CA PHE A 156 -8.52 -1.88 -6.22
C PHE A 156 -7.74 -1.40 -7.46
N ALA A 157 -8.44 -0.96 -8.51
CA ALA A 157 -7.82 -0.39 -9.70
C ALA A 157 -6.98 0.87 -9.38
N LEU A 158 -7.39 1.67 -8.39
CA LEU A 158 -6.61 2.84 -7.94
C LEU A 158 -5.27 2.44 -7.32
N GLU A 159 -5.24 1.40 -6.49
CA GLU A 159 -4.01 0.86 -5.93
C GLU A 159 -3.10 0.29 -7.03
N CYS A 160 -3.68 -0.42 -7.99
CA CYS A 160 -2.94 -0.95 -9.15
C CYS A 160 -2.33 0.17 -9.99
N GLU A 161 -3.04 1.27 -10.19
CA GLU A 161 -2.52 2.43 -10.91
C GLU A 161 -1.35 3.07 -10.21
N ALA A 162 -1.43 3.26 -8.89
CA ALA A 162 -0.31 3.80 -8.12
C ALA A 162 0.94 2.94 -8.27
N VAL A 163 0.81 1.61 -8.15
CA VAL A 163 1.93 0.69 -8.35
C VAL A 163 2.50 0.75 -9.77
N LYS A 164 1.63 0.87 -10.80
CA LYS A 164 2.08 1.05 -12.19
C LYS A 164 2.89 2.32 -12.36
N ARG A 165 2.43 3.46 -11.84
CA ARG A 165 3.16 4.74 -11.93
C ARG A 165 4.54 4.63 -11.28
N VAL A 166 4.62 4.03 -10.09
CA VAL A 166 5.89 3.80 -9.40
C VAL A 166 6.86 2.93 -10.21
N ARG A 167 6.38 1.81 -10.75
CA ARG A 167 7.26 0.86 -11.45
C ARG A 167 7.62 1.28 -12.87
N ASN A 168 6.63 1.75 -13.63
CA ASN A 168 6.74 1.93 -15.07
C ASN A 168 7.11 3.36 -15.44
N ASP A 169 6.60 4.36 -14.70
CA ASP A 169 6.86 5.77 -15.01
C ASP A 169 8.07 6.29 -14.21
N MET A 170 8.17 5.94 -12.93
CA MET A 170 9.29 6.36 -12.06
C MET A 170 10.49 5.39 -12.10
N GLY A 171 10.34 4.21 -12.70
CA GLY A 171 11.44 3.24 -12.87
C GLY A 171 11.86 2.48 -11.60
N LEU A 172 11.06 2.53 -10.52
CA LEU A 172 11.34 1.82 -9.26
C LEU A 172 10.98 0.33 -9.36
N THR A 173 11.73 -0.39 -10.20
CA THR A 173 11.50 -1.80 -10.52
C THR A 173 11.85 -2.77 -9.39
N ASN A 174 12.39 -2.28 -8.27
CA ASN A 174 12.59 -3.04 -7.03
C ASN A 174 11.30 -3.23 -6.20
N VAL A 175 10.19 -2.57 -6.55
CA VAL A 175 8.90 -2.66 -5.85
C VAL A 175 8.08 -3.89 -6.26
N GLU A 176 8.09 -4.95 -5.45
CA GLU A 176 7.30 -6.16 -5.66
C GLU A 176 5.91 -6.03 -5.02
N ILE A 177 4.92 -6.79 -5.49
CA ILE A 177 3.56 -6.77 -4.94
C ILE A 177 3.34 -7.99 -4.05
N MET A 178 2.70 -7.82 -2.90
CA MET A 178 2.19 -8.91 -2.05
C MET A 178 0.67 -8.81 -1.90
N ILE A 179 -0.01 -9.92 -2.11
CA ILE A 179 -1.48 -10.05 -1.98
C ILE A 179 -1.80 -10.68 -0.62
N PRO A 180 -2.46 -9.97 0.30
CA PRO A 180 -2.87 -10.53 1.58
C PRO A 180 -4.15 -11.39 1.46
N PHE A 181 -4.31 -12.25 2.46
CA PHE A 181 -5.56 -12.95 2.77
C PHE A 181 -6.18 -13.75 1.60
N VAL A 182 -5.32 -14.45 0.86
CA VAL A 182 -5.71 -15.41 -0.18
C VAL A 182 -6.18 -16.71 0.51
N ARG A 183 -7.48 -17.00 0.50
CA ARG A 183 -8.05 -18.17 1.21
C ARG A 183 -8.12 -19.42 0.34
N THR A 184 -8.32 -19.23 -0.96
CA THR A 184 -8.51 -20.33 -1.91
C THR A 184 -7.66 -20.14 -3.15
N VAL A 185 -7.38 -21.24 -3.85
CA VAL A 185 -6.67 -21.21 -5.13
C VAL A 185 -7.44 -20.41 -6.19
N ASP A 186 -8.77 -20.42 -6.14
CA ASP A 186 -9.60 -19.65 -7.07
C ASP A 186 -9.49 -18.15 -6.81
N GLN A 187 -9.40 -17.72 -5.54
CA GLN A 187 -9.08 -16.32 -5.21
C GLN A 187 -7.69 -15.93 -5.72
N ALA A 188 -6.70 -16.81 -5.58
CA ALA A 188 -5.35 -16.57 -6.10
C ALA A 188 -5.36 -16.33 -7.61
N LYS A 189 -6.07 -17.19 -8.37
CA LYS A 189 -6.24 -17.04 -9.82
C LYS A 189 -6.97 -15.75 -10.18
N ALA A 190 -8.10 -15.47 -9.52
CA ALA A 190 -8.91 -14.30 -9.79
C ALA A 190 -8.15 -12.99 -9.56
N VAL A 191 -7.35 -12.88 -8.49
CA VAL A 191 -6.53 -11.68 -8.23
C VAL A 191 -5.42 -11.53 -9.27
N ILE A 192 -4.78 -12.63 -9.69
CA ILE A 192 -3.75 -12.55 -10.76
C ILE A 192 -4.37 -12.09 -12.08
N GLU A 193 -5.54 -12.62 -12.43
CA GLU A 193 -6.27 -12.16 -13.62
C GLU A 193 -6.67 -10.70 -13.50
N GLU A 194 -7.08 -10.25 -12.32
CA GLU A 194 -7.46 -8.87 -12.10
C GLU A 194 -6.26 -7.92 -12.21
N LEU A 195 -5.14 -8.24 -11.55
CA LEU A 195 -3.89 -7.51 -11.72
C LEU A 195 -3.48 -7.45 -13.20
N ALA A 196 -3.60 -8.57 -13.92
CA ALA A 196 -3.28 -8.63 -15.34
C ALA A 196 -4.17 -7.72 -16.19
N ARG A 197 -5.48 -7.64 -15.89
CA ARG A 197 -6.42 -6.70 -16.53
C ARG A 197 -6.05 -5.25 -16.24
N GLN A 198 -5.57 -4.96 -15.03
CA GLN A 198 -5.08 -3.64 -14.66
C GLN A 198 -3.68 -3.33 -15.23
N GLY A 199 -3.03 -4.27 -15.93
CA GLY A 199 -1.70 -4.07 -16.55
C GLY A 199 -0.51 -4.42 -15.65
N LEU A 200 -0.72 -5.20 -14.60
CA LEU A 200 0.30 -5.70 -13.68
C LEU A 200 0.44 -7.22 -13.83
N LYS A 201 1.24 -7.65 -14.81
CA LYS A 201 1.47 -9.09 -15.10
C LYS A 201 2.81 -9.57 -14.55
N ARG A 202 2.80 -10.76 -13.93
CA ARG A 202 4.03 -11.39 -13.43
C ARG A 202 5.05 -11.56 -14.58
N GLY A 203 6.30 -11.18 -14.34
CA GLY A 203 7.38 -11.24 -15.31
C GLY A 203 7.47 -10.03 -16.25
N GLU A 204 6.37 -9.31 -16.48
CA GLU A 204 6.38 -8.08 -17.27
C GLU A 204 7.06 -6.96 -16.47
N ASN A 205 7.99 -6.24 -17.09
CA ASN A 205 8.88 -5.28 -16.42
C ASN A 205 9.49 -5.84 -15.10
N GLY A 206 9.83 -7.14 -15.09
CA GLY A 206 10.40 -7.83 -13.93
C GLY A 206 9.47 -7.92 -12.71
N LEU A 207 8.17 -7.66 -12.86
CA LEU A 207 7.22 -7.66 -11.74
C LEU A 207 7.14 -9.05 -11.08
N LYS A 208 7.34 -9.07 -9.77
CA LYS A 208 7.07 -10.24 -8.92
C LYS A 208 5.83 -9.99 -8.08
N ILE A 209 5.05 -11.06 -7.93
CA ILE A 209 3.82 -11.08 -7.14
C ILE A 209 3.95 -12.19 -6.11
N ILE A 210 3.87 -11.85 -4.83
CA ILE A 210 3.96 -12.71 -3.66
C ILE A 210 2.55 -12.93 -3.09
N MET A 211 2.26 -14.14 -2.62
CA MET A 211 1.00 -14.50 -1.94
C MET A 211 1.31 -15.40 -0.76
#